data_AF-A0A950HAS4-F1
#
_entry.id   AF-A0A950HAS4-F1
#
_cell.length_a   1.000
_cell.length_b   1.000
_cell.length_c   1.000
_cell.angle_alpha   90.00
_cell.angle_beta   90.00
_cell.angle_gamma   90.00
#
_symmetry.space_group_name_H-M   'P 1'
#
loop_
_entity.id
_entity.type
_entity.pdbx_description
1 polymer ?
#
loop_
_entity_poly.entity_id
_entity_poly.type
_entity_poly.pdbx_seq_one_letter_code
_entity_poly.pdbx_strand_id
1 'polypeptide(L)'
;MLRKNRLFTPGPTPLLPAAQTAMASFGLHHRTAEFRALLTRTLADLKEFIGTNHDVILLASSGTGAMEASVTNLTSPGDKVLVLTAGKFGERWRDLAIAYRSTLEVVTAPYGETFSLKEVGQKLTPDIRCVYVQATESSTGARHDIEGIAKLVRTRGEDSLLVVDAITGLGTTHLDIDHWGVDVIIGGSQKALMVPPGLAYLAISERAWQRMEATRSPRYYFDLRKERKAAAKGESAFTPAT
;
A
#
# COMPACT_ATOMS: atom_id res chain seq x y z
N MET A 1 -38.73 -1.59 -15.15
CA MET A 1 -37.63 -2.52 -15.49
C MET A 1 -36.40 -2.10 -14.68
N LEU A 2 -35.90 -2.93 -13.77
CA LEU A 2 -34.65 -2.63 -13.05
C LEU A 2 -33.48 -2.79 -14.02
N ARG A 3 -32.71 -1.72 -14.28
CA ARG A 3 -31.49 -1.79 -15.08
C ARG A 3 -30.36 -2.31 -14.22
N LYS A 4 -29.72 -3.41 -14.63
CA LYS A 4 -28.51 -3.93 -13.96
C LYS A 4 -27.33 -3.05 -14.34
N ASN A 5 -26.83 -2.24 -13.41
CA ASN A 5 -25.63 -1.44 -13.60
C ASN A 5 -24.41 -2.36 -13.77
N ARG A 6 -23.61 -2.11 -14.81
CA ARG A 6 -22.34 -2.81 -15.04
C ARG A 6 -21.21 -1.79 -14.90
N LEU A 7 -20.31 -2.03 -13.95
CA LEU A 7 -19.11 -1.22 -13.74
C LEU A 7 -17.93 -1.89 -14.43
N PHE A 8 -17.40 -1.23 -15.47
CA PHE A 8 -16.17 -1.59 -16.17
C PHE A 8 -15.07 -0.53 -15.97
N THR A 9 -15.17 0.24 -14.88
CA THR A 9 -14.12 1.16 -14.47
C THR A 9 -12.96 0.36 -13.85
N PRO A 10 -11.73 0.90 -13.79
CA PRO A 10 -10.62 0.26 -13.10
C PRO A 10 -10.79 0.25 -11.56
N GLY A 11 -11.92 0.72 -11.03
CA GLY A 11 -12.26 0.84 -9.62
C GLY A 11 -13.10 2.09 -9.35
N PRO A 12 -14.19 2.03 -8.56
CA PRO A 12 -14.66 0.84 -7.83
C PRO A 12 -15.17 -0.26 -8.78
N THR A 13 -14.91 -1.52 -8.42
CA THR A 13 -15.41 -2.70 -9.12
C THR A 13 -16.83 -3.06 -8.66
N PRO A 14 -17.57 -3.92 -9.40
CA PRO A 14 -18.83 -4.47 -8.90
C PRO A 14 -18.65 -5.13 -7.52
N LEU A 15 -19.60 -4.92 -6.62
CA LEU A 15 -19.54 -5.51 -5.28
C LEU A 15 -19.91 -7.00 -5.31
N LEU A 16 -19.26 -7.80 -4.46
CA LEU A 16 -19.72 -9.15 -4.17
C LEU A 16 -21.10 -9.11 -3.51
N PRO A 17 -22.06 -9.97 -3.90
CA PRO A 17 -23.36 -10.04 -3.22
C PRO A 17 -23.25 -10.29 -1.71
N ALA A 18 -22.26 -11.07 -1.28
CA ALA A 18 -21.97 -11.31 0.12
C ALA A 18 -21.54 -10.02 0.84
N ALA A 19 -20.73 -9.17 0.20
CA ALA A 19 -20.34 -7.87 0.74
C ALA A 19 -21.53 -6.93 0.87
N GLN A 20 -22.40 -6.87 -0.15
CA GLN A 20 -23.61 -6.06 -0.11
C GLN A 20 -24.54 -6.48 1.04
N THR A 21 -24.66 -7.80 1.25
CA THR A 21 -25.48 -8.34 2.34
C THR A 21 -24.88 -8.01 3.70
N ALA A 22 -23.57 -8.18 3.86
CA ALA A 22 -22.87 -7.86 5.11
C ALA A 22 -23.01 -6.38 5.51
N MET A 23 -22.91 -5.46 4.55
CA MET A 23 -23.08 -4.03 4.80
C MET A 23 -24.50 -3.62 5.23
N ALA A 24 -25.51 -4.42 4.89
CA ALA A 24 -26.88 -4.18 5.31
C ALA A 24 -27.14 -4.63 6.77
N SER A 25 -26.15 -5.25 7.41
CA SER A 25 -26.20 -5.65 8.81
C SER A 25 -26.04 -4.44 9.76
N PHE A 26 -26.25 -4.68 11.05
CA PHE A 26 -25.97 -3.69 12.09
C PHE A 26 -24.47 -3.51 12.30
N GLY A 27 -24.05 -2.30 12.69
CA GLY A 27 -22.65 -2.01 12.99
C GLY A 27 -22.20 -2.69 14.28
N LEU A 28 -21.02 -3.32 14.26
CA LEU A 28 -20.41 -3.93 15.44
C LEU A 28 -19.71 -2.87 16.30
N HIS A 29 -19.90 -2.92 17.62
CA HIS A 29 -19.10 -2.12 18.54
C HIS A 29 -17.64 -2.63 18.56
N HIS A 30 -16.71 -1.82 18.06
CA HIS A 30 -15.32 -2.20 17.78
C HIS A 30 -14.42 -2.53 19.00
N ARG A 31 -14.96 -2.52 20.22
CA ARG A 31 -14.23 -2.88 21.46
C ARG A 31 -14.75 -4.17 22.10
N THR A 32 -15.64 -4.90 21.42
CA THR A 32 -16.17 -6.19 21.90
C THR A 32 -15.28 -7.37 21.53
N ALA A 33 -15.44 -8.50 22.22
CA ALA A 33 -14.74 -9.74 21.89
C ALA A 33 -15.07 -10.25 20.47
N GLU A 34 -16.31 -10.03 20.02
CA GLU A 34 -16.77 -10.41 18.68
C GLU A 34 -16.02 -9.63 17.60
N PHE A 35 -15.91 -8.30 17.74
CA PHE A 35 -15.13 -7.50 16.80
C PHE A 35 -13.66 -7.89 16.80
N ARG A 36 -13.07 -8.14 17.98
CA ARG A 36 -11.67 -8.59 18.07
C ARG A 36 -11.44 -9.87 17.29
N ALA A 37 -12.33 -10.85 17.44
CA ALA A 37 -12.28 -12.09 16.69
C ALA A 37 -12.45 -11.86 15.18
N LEU A 38 -13.34 -10.95 14.78
CA LEU A 38 -13.53 -10.59 13.37
C LEU A 38 -12.27 -9.96 12.77
N LEU A 39 -11.72 -8.92 13.40
CA LEU A 39 -10.54 -8.23 12.88
C LEU A 39 -9.33 -9.17 12.83
N THR A 40 -9.11 -10.00 13.85
CA THR A 40 -8.02 -10.99 13.84
C THR A 40 -8.13 -11.95 12.65
N ARG A 41 -9.33 -12.45 12.33
CA ARG A 41 -9.54 -13.28 11.13
C ARG A 41 -9.31 -12.49 9.85
N THR A 42 -9.88 -11.29 9.75
CA THR A 42 -9.70 -10.43 8.57
C THR A 42 -8.23 -10.13 8.27
N LEU A 43 -7.41 -9.87 9.29
CA LEU A 43 -5.97 -9.65 9.11
C LEU A 43 -5.24 -10.92 8.65
N ALA A 44 -5.64 -12.10 9.14
CA ALA A 44 -5.09 -13.38 8.68
C ALA A 44 -5.48 -13.67 7.22
N ASP A 45 -6.75 -13.49 6.86
CA ASP A 45 -7.24 -13.67 5.49
C ASP A 45 -6.56 -12.69 4.52
N LEU A 46 -6.27 -11.46 4.96
CA LEU A 46 -5.50 -10.50 4.17
C LEU A 46 -4.05 -10.93 3.97
N LYS A 47 -3.40 -11.58 4.96
CA LYS A 47 -2.05 -12.16 4.77
C LYS A 47 -2.06 -13.22 3.69
N GLU A 48 -3.08 -14.10 3.70
CA GLU A 48 -3.27 -15.12 2.66
C GLU A 48 -3.51 -14.49 1.28
N PHE A 49 -4.42 -13.52 1.19
CA PHE A 49 -4.73 -12.82 -0.06
C PHE A 49 -3.51 -12.10 -0.66
N ILE A 50 -2.69 -11.47 0.19
CA ILE A 50 -1.47 -10.77 -0.23
C ILE A 50 -0.35 -11.78 -0.57
N GLY A 51 -0.38 -12.97 0.03
CA GLY A 51 0.67 -13.98 -0.11
C GLY A 51 1.94 -13.62 0.65
N THR A 52 1.81 -13.21 1.91
CA THR A 52 2.94 -12.71 2.73
C THR A 52 2.88 -13.21 4.17
N ASN A 53 4.05 -13.39 4.78
CA ASN A 53 4.17 -13.65 6.22
C ASN A 53 4.27 -12.36 7.05
N HIS A 54 4.41 -11.20 6.40
CA HIS A 54 4.53 -9.91 7.06
C HIS A 54 3.29 -9.53 7.87
N ASP A 55 3.44 -8.55 8.77
CA ASP A 55 2.31 -8.00 9.49
C ASP A 55 1.44 -7.18 8.54
N VAL A 56 0.12 -7.38 8.63
CA VAL A 56 -0.87 -6.65 7.84
C VAL A 56 -1.60 -5.67 8.74
N ILE A 57 -1.73 -4.44 8.26
CA ILE A 57 -2.50 -3.36 8.89
C ILE A 57 -3.68 -3.02 8.00
N LEU A 58 -4.85 -2.86 8.60
CA LEU A 58 -6.08 -2.38 7.95
C LEU A 58 -6.40 -0.97 8.43
N LEU A 59 -6.57 -0.05 7.48
CA LEU A 59 -6.89 1.36 7.73
C LEU A 59 -8.28 1.69 7.22
N ALA A 60 -9.03 2.49 7.99
CA ALA A 60 -10.27 3.10 7.55
C ALA A 60 -9.97 4.33 6.67
N SER A 61 -9.45 4.07 5.47
CA SER A 61 -9.09 5.10 4.49
C SER A 61 -9.22 4.58 3.07
N SER A 62 -9.11 5.47 2.08
CA SER A 62 -8.83 5.04 0.70
C SER A 62 -7.37 4.57 0.58
N GLY A 63 -7.02 3.95 -0.56
CA GLY A 63 -5.64 3.54 -0.84
C GLY A 63 -4.63 4.68 -0.79
N THR A 64 -5.03 5.92 -1.12
CA THR A 64 -4.17 7.11 -0.97
C THR A 64 -3.79 7.35 0.50
N GLY A 65 -4.68 7.05 1.44
CA GLY A 65 -4.37 7.14 2.88
C GLY A 65 -3.28 6.15 3.29
N ALA A 66 -3.28 4.94 2.73
CA ALA A 66 -2.20 3.98 2.94
C ALA A 66 -0.88 4.39 2.27
N MET A 67 -0.93 5.02 1.08
CA MET A 67 0.26 5.62 0.46
C MET A 67 0.85 6.71 1.35
N GLU A 68 0.04 7.63 1.85
CA GLU A 68 0.46 8.65 2.82
C GLU A 68 1.01 8.05 4.11
N ALA A 69 0.35 7.03 4.65
CA ALA A 69 0.84 6.32 5.83
C ALA A 69 2.24 5.73 5.58
N SER A 70 2.51 5.15 4.41
CA SER A 70 3.84 4.66 4.08
C SER A 70 4.89 5.79 4.07
N VAL A 71 4.61 6.95 3.47
CA VAL A 71 5.55 8.09 3.43
C VAL A 71 5.81 8.61 4.84
N THR A 72 4.76 8.94 5.58
CA THR A 72 4.87 9.55 6.92
C THR A 72 5.51 8.64 7.96
N ASN A 73 5.44 7.32 7.79
CA ASN A 73 6.08 6.39 8.73
C ASN A 73 7.48 5.99 8.30
N LEU A 74 7.79 6.01 7.00
CA LEU A 74 9.08 5.56 6.51
C LEU A 74 10.07 6.70 6.29
N THR A 75 9.64 7.94 6.06
CA THR A 75 10.54 9.08 5.77
C THR A 75 10.33 10.25 6.71
N SER A 76 11.38 11.04 6.90
CA SER A 76 11.42 12.31 7.63
C SER A 76 11.69 13.46 6.65
N PRO A 77 11.35 14.71 7.00
CA PRO A 77 11.73 15.86 6.18
C PRO A 77 13.23 15.87 5.87
N GLY A 78 13.58 16.05 4.59
CA GLY A 78 14.94 16.04 4.07
C GLY A 78 15.46 14.67 3.63
N ASP A 79 14.83 13.56 4.05
CA ASP A 79 15.20 12.22 3.58
C ASP A 79 15.04 12.11 2.06
N LYS A 80 16.01 11.48 1.40
CA LYS A 80 15.98 11.32 -0.06
C LYS A 80 15.16 10.10 -0.48
N VAL A 81 14.32 10.27 -1.48
CA VAL A 81 13.46 9.20 -2.00
C VAL A 81 13.55 9.12 -3.52
N LEU A 82 13.40 7.92 -4.07
CA LEU A 82 13.27 7.71 -5.51
C LEU A 82 11.81 7.40 -5.84
N VAL A 83 11.20 8.21 -6.70
CA VAL A 83 9.86 7.97 -7.23
C VAL A 83 9.95 7.53 -8.68
N LEU A 84 9.31 6.40 -8.99
CA LEU A 84 9.13 5.94 -10.36
C LEU A 84 7.73 6.35 -10.84
N THR A 85 7.66 7.14 -11.91
CA THR A 85 6.39 7.67 -12.43
C THR A 85 6.17 7.34 -13.91
N ALA A 86 5.08 6.64 -14.21
CA ALA A 86 4.67 6.29 -15.57
C ALA A 86 3.19 6.65 -15.86
N GLY A 87 2.57 7.45 -14.98
CA GLY A 87 1.16 7.78 -15.06
C GLY A 87 0.65 8.55 -13.84
N LYS A 88 -0.69 8.66 -13.73
CA LYS A 88 -1.36 9.47 -12.69
C LYS A 88 -1.10 8.97 -11.27
N PHE A 89 -0.90 7.68 -11.08
CA PHE A 89 -0.66 7.13 -9.75
C PHE A 89 0.83 7.28 -9.38
N GLY A 90 1.74 7.15 -10.35
CA GLY A 90 3.15 7.54 -10.22
C GLY A 90 3.34 8.98 -9.77
N GLU A 91 2.63 9.91 -10.41
CA GLU A 91 2.60 11.33 -10.05
C GLU A 91 2.17 11.56 -8.59
N ARG A 92 1.25 10.73 -8.07
CA ARG A 92 0.80 10.84 -6.68
C ARG A 92 1.91 10.55 -5.68
N TRP A 93 2.82 9.61 -5.97
CA TRP A 93 3.98 9.38 -5.09
C TRP A 93 4.88 10.61 -5.02
N ARG A 94 5.11 11.28 -6.16
CA ARG A 94 5.85 12.55 -6.20
C ARG A 94 5.17 13.59 -5.33
N ASP A 95 3.86 13.78 -5.51
CA ASP A 95 3.11 14.81 -4.80
C ASP A 95 3.08 14.54 -3.28
N LEU A 96 2.97 13.28 -2.87
CA LEU A 96 3.10 12.87 -1.46
C LEU A 96 4.52 13.14 -0.91
N ALA A 97 5.57 12.76 -1.65
CA ALA A 97 6.95 13.00 -1.25
C ALA A 97 7.23 14.51 -1.02
N ILE A 98 6.72 15.37 -1.91
CA ILE A 98 6.80 16.83 -1.79
C ILE A 98 6.01 17.32 -0.57
N ALA A 99 4.76 16.88 -0.40
CA ALA A 99 3.90 17.28 0.71
C ALA A 99 4.56 17.01 2.09
N TYR A 100 5.29 15.89 2.18
CA TYR A 100 6.02 15.48 3.39
C TYR A 100 7.52 15.84 3.38
N ARG A 101 7.92 16.76 2.50
CA ARG A 101 9.25 17.40 2.46
C ARG A 101 10.42 16.42 2.30
N SER A 102 10.21 15.32 1.59
CA SER A 102 11.30 14.44 1.16
C SER A 102 12.11 15.11 0.05
N THR A 103 13.42 14.87 -0.01
CA THR A 103 14.26 15.23 -1.15
C THR A 103 13.99 14.24 -2.28
N LEU A 104 13.60 14.71 -3.46
CA LEU A 104 13.03 13.86 -4.50
C LEU A 104 14.01 13.60 -5.65
N GLU A 105 14.25 12.32 -5.95
CA GLU A 105 14.73 11.85 -7.25
C GLU A 105 13.57 11.21 -8.01
N VAL A 106 13.52 11.44 -9.32
CA VAL A 106 12.46 10.90 -10.19
C VAL A 106 13.06 10.18 -11.39
N VAL A 107 12.53 8.99 -11.69
CA VAL A 107 12.64 8.33 -13.00
C VAL A 107 11.25 8.38 -13.63
N THR A 108 11.16 8.92 -14.84
CA THR A 108 9.90 9.06 -15.57
C THR A 108 9.89 8.15 -16.79
N ALA A 109 8.84 7.38 -16.95
CA ALA A 109 8.51 6.71 -18.21
C ALA A 109 7.29 7.40 -18.87
N PRO A 110 7.15 7.36 -20.19
CA PRO A 110 5.93 7.82 -20.87
C PRO A 110 4.68 7.07 -20.36
N TYR A 111 3.51 7.72 -20.47
CA TYR A 111 2.24 7.08 -20.14
C TYR A 111 2.02 5.85 -21.03
N GLY A 112 1.83 4.69 -20.40
CA GLY A 112 1.64 3.40 -21.08
C GLY A 112 2.92 2.58 -21.23
N GLU A 113 4.07 3.12 -20.82
CA GLU A 113 5.36 2.43 -20.82
C GLU A 113 5.78 2.02 -19.40
N THR A 114 6.94 1.36 -19.31
CA THR A 114 7.54 0.92 -18.05
C THR A 114 8.97 1.43 -17.91
N PHE A 115 9.56 1.27 -16.73
CA PHE A 115 10.85 1.85 -16.39
C PHE A 115 12.02 1.06 -16.98
N SER A 116 13.03 1.78 -17.47
CA SER A 116 14.34 1.21 -17.77
C SER A 116 15.06 0.87 -16.46
N LEU A 117 15.29 -0.41 -16.18
CA LEU A 117 16.05 -0.85 -15.00
C LEU A 117 17.44 -0.22 -14.92
N LYS A 118 18.06 0.07 -16.07
CA LYS A 118 19.35 0.78 -16.14
C LYS A 118 19.23 2.20 -15.57
N GLU A 119 18.19 2.94 -15.95
CA GLU A 119 17.96 4.31 -15.48
C GLU A 119 17.58 4.33 -13.99
N VAL A 120 16.75 3.37 -13.56
CA VAL A 120 16.44 3.17 -12.13
C VAL A 120 17.73 2.93 -11.36
N GLY A 121 18.59 2.02 -11.81
CA GLY A 121 19.87 1.72 -11.16
C GLY A 121 20.82 2.93 -11.11
N GLN A 122 20.83 3.78 -12.12
CA GLN A 122 21.65 5.00 -12.17
C GLN A 122 21.21 6.06 -11.15
N LYS A 123 19.89 6.24 -10.99
CA LYS A 123 19.32 7.21 -10.04
C LYS A 123 19.22 6.69 -8.62
N LEU A 124 19.27 5.38 -8.43
CA LEU A 124 19.24 4.74 -7.12
C LEU A 124 20.62 4.84 -6.42
N THR A 125 20.83 5.93 -5.68
CA THR A 125 22.01 6.20 -4.88
C THR A 125 21.90 5.63 -3.45
N PRO A 126 23.03 5.36 -2.74
CA PRO A 126 23.00 4.72 -1.40
C PRO A 126 22.27 5.50 -0.31
N ASP A 127 22.15 6.82 -0.45
CA ASP A 127 21.43 7.72 0.46
C ASP A 127 19.91 7.72 0.23
N ILE A 128 19.40 7.00 -0.78
CA ILE A 128 17.95 6.86 -1.01
C ILE A 128 17.34 5.97 0.06
N ARG A 129 16.44 6.58 0.82
CA ARG A 129 15.74 5.95 1.94
C ARG A 129 14.63 5.00 1.49
N CYS A 130 13.85 5.42 0.50
CA CYS A 130 12.72 4.67 -0.03
C CYS A 130 12.64 4.80 -1.55
N VAL A 131 12.27 3.70 -2.21
CA VAL A 131 11.83 3.66 -3.61
C VAL A 131 10.32 3.45 -3.64
N TYR A 132 9.60 4.35 -4.31
CA TYR A 132 8.15 4.29 -4.46
C TYR A 132 7.76 3.98 -5.91
N VAL A 133 6.93 2.96 -6.11
CA VAL A 133 6.48 2.52 -7.43
C VAL A 133 5.09 1.89 -7.36
N GLN A 134 4.37 1.85 -8.48
CA GLN A 134 3.16 1.05 -8.64
C GLN A 134 3.51 -0.36 -9.12
N ALA A 135 2.81 -1.40 -8.68
CA ALA A 135 2.84 -2.70 -9.36
C ALA A 135 2.23 -2.57 -10.77
N THR A 136 1.11 -1.84 -10.87
CA THR A 136 0.43 -1.51 -12.12
C THR A 136 0.00 -0.05 -12.12
N GLU A 137 0.32 0.67 -13.20
CA GLU A 137 -0.12 2.04 -13.40
C GLU A 137 -1.55 2.03 -13.94
N SER A 138 -2.52 2.15 -13.02
CA SER A 138 -3.95 2.00 -13.31
C SER A 138 -4.47 2.96 -14.39
N SER A 139 -3.84 4.13 -14.56
CA SER A 139 -4.29 5.12 -15.56
C SER A 139 -3.96 4.73 -17.00
N THR A 140 -3.03 3.79 -17.18
CA THR A 140 -2.54 3.37 -18.51
C THR A 140 -2.64 1.85 -18.73
N GLY A 141 -2.77 1.08 -17.64
CA GLY A 141 -2.73 -0.38 -17.67
C GLY A 141 -1.32 -0.97 -17.72
N ALA A 142 -0.26 -0.13 -17.64
CA ALA A 142 1.12 -0.62 -17.65
C ALA A 142 1.42 -1.44 -16.39
N ARG A 143 2.14 -2.55 -16.55
CA ARG A 143 2.64 -3.39 -15.45
C ARG A 143 4.15 -3.18 -15.33
N HIS A 144 4.62 -2.93 -14.12
CA HIS A 144 6.04 -2.67 -13.86
C HIS A 144 6.78 -3.93 -13.41
N ASP A 145 8.08 -4.00 -13.72
CA ASP A 145 8.96 -5.10 -13.31
C ASP A 145 9.40 -4.92 -11.85
N ILE A 146 8.50 -5.27 -10.93
CA ILE A 146 8.75 -5.14 -9.50
C ILE A 146 9.90 -6.04 -9.04
N GLU A 147 10.05 -7.24 -9.60
CA GLU A 147 11.16 -8.14 -9.28
C GLU A 147 12.51 -7.52 -9.66
N GLY A 148 12.63 -6.99 -10.88
CA GLY A 148 13.84 -6.31 -11.35
C GLY A 148 14.17 -5.07 -10.52
N ILE A 149 13.16 -4.27 -10.17
CA ILE A 149 13.34 -3.10 -9.29
C ILE A 149 13.78 -3.55 -7.89
N ALA A 150 13.17 -4.58 -7.32
CA ALA A 150 13.52 -5.10 -6.01
C ALA A 150 14.97 -5.60 -5.96
N LYS A 151 15.41 -6.33 -6.99
CA LYS A 151 16.82 -6.74 -7.15
C LYS A 151 17.76 -5.54 -7.11
N LEU A 152 17.45 -4.47 -7.85
CA LEU A 152 18.26 -3.23 -7.83
C LEU A 152 18.29 -2.59 -6.43
N VAL A 153 17.15 -2.48 -5.76
CA VAL A 153 17.06 -1.94 -4.39
C VAL A 153 17.96 -2.72 -3.45
N ARG A 154 17.93 -4.06 -3.50
CA ARG A 154 18.78 -4.92 -2.67
C ARG A 154 20.28 -4.76 -2.94
N THR A 155 20.70 -4.45 -4.18
CA THR A 155 22.12 -4.21 -4.48
C THR A 155 22.70 -2.95 -3.80
N ARG A 156 21.86 -2.05 -3.30
CA ARG A 156 22.29 -0.84 -2.58
C ARG A 156 22.41 -1.03 -1.07
N GLY A 157 22.19 -2.24 -0.58
CA GLY A 157 22.29 -2.59 0.84
C GLY A 157 20.93 -2.63 1.53
N GLU A 158 20.97 -2.72 2.85
CA GLU A 158 19.78 -2.93 3.68
C GLU A 158 19.02 -1.64 3.99
N ASP A 159 19.60 -0.50 3.66
CA ASP A 159 19.08 0.81 4.05
C ASP A 159 17.99 1.38 3.14
N SER A 160 17.87 0.91 1.91
CA SER A 160 16.81 1.37 1.01
C SER A 160 15.62 0.42 1.06
N LEU A 161 14.43 0.98 1.29
CA LEU A 161 13.17 0.22 1.35
C LEU A 161 12.41 0.32 0.03
N LEU A 162 11.82 -0.78 -0.43
CA LEU A 162 10.92 -0.80 -1.58
C LEU A 162 9.46 -0.74 -1.12
N VAL A 163 8.74 0.30 -1.58
CA VAL A 163 7.31 0.49 -1.34
C VAL A 163 6.55 0.36 -2.65
N VAL A 164 5.62 -0.58 -2.70
CA VAL A 164 4.83 -0.91 -3.89
C VAL A 164 3.35 -0.58 -3.67
N ASP A 165 2.84 0.37 -4.43
CA ASP A 165 1.39 0.56 -4.62
C ASP A 165 0.86 -0.56 -5.51
N ALA A 166 0.20 -1.55 -4.91
CA ALA A 166 -0.43 -2.65 -5.60
C ALA A 166 -1.96 -2.60 -5.49
N ILE A 167 -2.55 -1.40 -5.35
CA ILE A 167 -3.99 -1.21 -5.20
C ILE A 167 -4.77 -1.90 -6.33
N THR A 168 -4.27 -1.83 -7.57
CA THR A 168 -4.83 -2.54 -8.73
C THR A 168 -4.02 -3.78 -9.14
N GLY A 169 -2.85 -4.02 -8.55
CA GLY A 169 -1.97 -5.14 -8.87
C GLY A 169 -2.27 -6.41 -8.06
N LEU A 170 -2.62 -6.27 -6.77
CA LEU A 170 -3.01 -7.40 -5.91
C LEU A 170 -4.30 -8.06 -6.42
N GLY A 171 -4.30 -9.39 -6.47
CA GLY A 171 -5.41 -10.18 -6.99
C GLY A 171 -5.58 -10.15 -8.51
N THR A 172 -4.76 -9.40 -9.25
CA THR A 172 -4.83 -9.31 -10.73
C THR A 172 -3.52 -9.70 -11.42
N THR A 173 -2.40 -9.61 -10.70
CA THR A 173 -1.07 -9.95 -11.19
C THR A 173 -0.30 -10.74 -10.14
N HIS A 174 0.65 -11.57 -10.57
CA HIS A 174 1.55 -12.25 -9.64
C HIS A 174 2.56 -11.25 -9.05
N LEU A 175 2.66 -11.26 -7.72
CA LEU A 175 3.61 -10.50 -6.92
C LEU A 175 4.13 -11.42 -5.81
N ASP A 176 5.45 -11.69 -5.78
CA ASP A 176 6.07 -12.51 -4.74
C ASP A 176 6.73 -11.61 -3.68
N ILE A 177 5.91 -11.19 -2.71
CA ILE A 177 6.22 -10.08 -1.79
C ILE A 177 7.45 -10.39 -0.94
N ASP A 178 7.41 -11.54 -0.27
CA ASP A 178 8.46 -11.94 0.67
C ASP A 178 9.75 -12.29 -0.08
N HIS A 179 9.65 -13.04 -1.20
CA HIS A 179 10.83 -13.47 -1.94
C HIS A 179 11.56 -12.34 -2.66
N TRP A 180 10.82 -11.40 -3.25
CA TRP A 180 11.41 -10.22 -3.87
C TRP A 180 11.93 -9.22 -2.82
N GLY A 181 11.51 -9.36 -1.56
CA GLY A 181 11.85 -8.41 -0.51
C GLY A 181 11.18 -7.06 -0.72
N VAL A 182 9.88 -7.08 -1.02
CA VAL A 182 9.07 -5.85 -1.01
C VAL A 182 8.83 -5.47 0.45
N ASP A 183 9.27 -4.27 0.85
CA ASP A 183 9.26 -3.89 2.25
C ASP A 183 7.89 -3.38 2.72
N VAL A 184 7.13 -2.75 1.81
CA VAL A 184 5.71 -2.41 2.01
C VAL A 184 4.94 -2.64 0.71
N ILE A 185 3.81 -3.34 0.80
CA ILE A 185 2.83 -3.44 -0.29
C ILE A 185 1.47 -2.89 0.15
N ILE A 186 0.83 -2.12 -0.73
CA ILE A 186 -0.42 -1.41 -0.44
C ILE A 186 -1.55 -1.94 -1.31
N GLY A 187 -2.71 -2.15 -0.71
CA GLY A 187 -3.94 -2.51 -1.40
C GLY A 187 -5.15 -1.66 -1.00
N GLY A 188 -6.25 -1.84 -1.75
CA GLY A 188 -7.51 -1.14 -1.54
C GLY A 188 -8.71 -2.07 -1.68
N SER A 189 -9.75 -1.80 -0.91
CA SER A 189 -10.94 -2.64 -0.78
C SER A 189 -11.80 -2.70 -2.05
N GLN A 190 -11.89 -1.59 -2.78
CA GLN A 190 -12.72 -1.38 -3.96
C GLN A 190 -12.15 -1.90 -5.29
N LYS A 191 -11.14 -2.77 -5.23
CA LYS A 191 -10.43 -3.30 -6.39
C LYS A 191 -10.66 -4.80 -6.50
N ALA A 192 -9.62 -5.62 -6.37
CA ALA A 192 -9.74 -7.08 -6.49
C ALA A 192 -10.61 -7.71 -5.41
N LEU A 193 -10.67 -7.12 -4.21
CA LEU A 193 -11.53 -7.61 -3.12
C LEU A 193 -13.03 -7.36 -3.35
N MET A 194 -13.40 -6.50 -4.31
CA MET A 194 -14.81 -6.27 -4.69
C MET A 194 -15.74 -5.93 -3.50
N VAL A 195 -15.23 -5.16 -2.55
CA VAL A 195 -15.96 -4.60 -1.40
C VAL A 195 -15.99 -3.05 -1.54
N PRO A 196 -16.83 -2.32 -0.80
CA PRO A 196 -16.93 -0.87 -0.98
C PRO A 196 -15.61 -0.13 -0.74
N PRO A 197 -15.40 1.04 -1.36
CA PRO A 197 -14.28 1.92 -1.02
C PRO A 197 -14.42 2.41 0.42
N GLY A 198 -13.29 2.51 1.12
CA GLY A 198 -13.25 2.99 2.51
C GLY A 198 -12.25 2.24 3.39
N LEU A 199 -11.69 1.14 2.89
CA LEU A 199 -10.64 0.38 3.55
C LEU A 199 -9.39 0.30 2.65
N ALA A 200 -8.22 0.48 3.27
CA ALA A 200 -6.93 0.24 2.66
C ALA A 200 -6.10 -0.64 3.58
N TYR A 201 -5.20 -1.42 3.02
CA TYR A 201 -4.38 -2.33 3.80
C TYR A 201 -2.93 -2.29 3.34
N LEU A 202 -2.03 -2.54 4.28
CA LEU A 202 -0.59 -2.61 4.04
C LEU A 202 -0.06 -3.90 4.63
N ALA A 203 0.78 -4.64 3.89
CA ALA A 203 1.70 -5.59 4.50
C ALA A 203 3.08 -4.93 4.64
N ILE A 204 3.70 -5.08 5.82
CA ILE A 204 4.87 -4.31 6.23
C ILE A 204 5.93 -5.27 6.78
N SER A 205 7.09 -5.30 6.12
CA SER A 205 8.25 -6.10 6.52
C SER A 205 8.84 -5.65 7.85
N GLU A 206 9.60 -6.53 8.50
CA GLU A 206 10.27 -6.19 9.77
C GLU A 206 11.34 -5.09 9.59
N ARG A 207 12.02 -5.03 8.44
CA ARG A 207 12.94 -3.93 8.11
C ARG A 207 12.22 -2.57 8.04
N ALA A 208 11.03 -2.55 7.43
CA ALA A 208 10.21 -1.35 7.41
C ALA A 208 9.80 -0.93 8.83
N TRP A 209 9.37 -1.88 9.68
CA TRP A 209 9.03 -1.58 11.08
C TRP A 209 10.20 -1.00 11.86
N GLN A 210 11.38 -1.62 11.78
CA GLN A 210 12.60 -1.11 12.43
C GLN A 210 12.94 0.31 11.97
N ARG A 211 12.76 0.59 10.67
CA ARG A 211 13.00 1.92 10.11
C ARG A 211 12.03 2.97 10.68
N MET A 212 10.77 2.61 10.95
CA MET A 212 9.76 3.53 11.48
C MET A 212 10.10 4.09 12.88
N GLU A 213 10.91 3.36 13.67
CA GLU A 213 11.31 3.79 15.02
C GLU A 213 12.13 5.09 15.01
N ALA A 214 12.94 5.28 13.97
CA ALA A 214 13.76 6.50 13.82
C ALA A 214 13.05 7.61 13.02
N THR A 215 11.88 7.36 12.43
CA THR A 215 11.20 8.31 11.53
C THR A 215 10.49 9.43 12.29
N ARG A 216 10.79 10.68 11.92
CA ARG A 216 10.35 11.90 12.63
C ARG A 216 9.24 12.67 11.93
N SER A 217 8.75 12.22 10.77
CA SER A 217 7.65 12.92 10.08
C SER A 217 6.40 12.98 10.97
N PRO A 218 5.75 14.15 11.13
CA PRO A 218 4.57 14.31 11.96
C PRO A 218 3.41 13.43 11.49
N ARG A 219 2.78 12.71 12.42
CA ARG A 219 1.64 11.83 12.15
C ARG A 219 0.81 11.58 13.40
N TYR A 220 -0.50 11.40 13.22
CA TYR A 220 -1.41 11.04 14.31
C TYR A 220 -2.35 9.89 13.91
N TYR A 221 -3.20 10.11 12.90
CA TYR A 221 -4.15 9.11 12.43
C TYR A 221 -3.44 7.94 11.73
N PHE A 222 -2.46 8.26 10.87
CA PHE A 222 -1.68 7.27 10.15
C PHE A 222 -0.42 6.83 10.89
N ASP A 223 -0.36 6.82 12.22
CA ASP A 223 0.80 6.23 12.93
C ASP A 223 0.69 4.69 12.92
N LEU A 224 1.40 4.04 11.98
CA LEU A 224 1.32 2.60 11.77
C LEU A 224 1.78 1.79 12.99
N ARG A 225 2.62 2.37 13.85
CA ARG A 225 3.06 1.72 15.09
C ARG A 225 1.92 1.63 16.11
N LYS A 226 1.04 2.65 16.15
CA LYS A 226 -0.17 2.60 16.98
C LYS A 226 -1.13 1.54 16.47
N GLU A 227 -1.31 1.47 15.15
CA GLU A 227 -2.15 0.45 14.53
C GLU A 227 -1.58 -0.95 14.76
N ARG A 228 -0.27 -1.19 14.60
CA ARG A 228 0.36 -2.49 14.90
C ARG A 228 0.11 -2.93 16.34
N LYS A 229 0.26 -2.00 17.30
CA LYS A 229 0.02 -2.26 18.72
C LYS A 229 -1.45 -2.59 19.02
N ALA A 230 -2.39 -1.94 18.33
CA ALA A 230 -3.82 -2.22 18.47
C ALA A 230 -4.20 -3.56 17.82
N ALA A 231 -3.69 -3.82 16.61
CA ALA A 231 -3.95 -5.03 15.82
C ALA A 231 -3.51 -6.30 16.57
N ALA A 232 -2.42 -6.24 17.33
CA ALA A 232 -1.97 -7.33 18.21
C ALA A 232 -3.01 -7.75 19.27
N LYS A 233 -4.00 -6.90 19.54
CA LYS A 233 -5.13 -7.17 20.47
C LYS A 233 -6.46 -7.42 19.74
N GLY A 234 -6.43 -7.52 18.41
CA GLY A 234 -7.63 -7.55 17.57
C GLY A 234 -8.37 -6.21 17.53
N GLU A 235 -7.70 -5.09 17.74
CA GLU A 235 -8.32 -3.76 17.73
C GLU A 235 -7.69 -2.85 16.66
N SER A 236 -8.35 -1.73 16.35
CA SER A 236 -7.76 -0.61 15.63
C SER A 236 -7.46 0.56 16.58
N ALA A 237 -6.54 1.44 16.19
CA ALA A 237 -6.18 2.58 17.04
C ALA A 237 -7.37 3.55 17.20
N PHE A 238 -8.13 3.76 16.14
CA PHE A 238 -9.33 4.60 16.09
C PHE A 238 -10.56 3.79 15.66
N THR A 239 -11.75 4.39 15.73
CA THR A 239 -12.98 3.75 15.24
C THR A 239 -12.80 3.33 13.77
N PRO A 240 -12.89 2.03 13.46
CA PRO A 240 -12.74 1.52 12.10
C PRO A 240 -14.07 1.59 11.33
N ALA A 241 -14.06 1.26 10.04
CA ALA A 241 -15.29 0.97 9.32
C ALA A 241 -15.80 -0.43 9.73
N THR A 242 -17.03 -0.51 10.22
CA THR A 242 -17.71 -1.73 10.68
C THR A 242 -19.07 -1.87 10.01
#